data_AF-A0A1A8QS84-F1
#
_entry.id   AF-A0A1A8QS84-F1
#
_cell.length_a   1.000
_cell.length_b   1.000
_cell.length_c   1.000
_cell.angle_alpha   90.00
_cell.angle_beta   90.00
_cell.angle_gamma   90.00
#
_symmetry.space_group_name_H-M   'P 1'
#
loop_
_entity.id
_entity.type
_entity.pdbx_description
1 polymer ?
#
loop_
_entity_poly.entity_id
_entity_poly.type
_entity_poly.pdbx_seq_one_letter_code
_entity_poly.pdbx_strand_id
1 'polypeptide(L)'
;VGTTHQHLPTTPLLTFKATDPFTHQVLQRREDPVVLVQNPDGSLIVEHADGTRISSFLRDRPATGEKTACQCTSSCVCVHRKVDSACDGGQKSRSNRSSDDGQTGCPKKTGGEKGGVSTKEQVVLVEKDGCASVEMCPERHTAHVRLADGTVITGTNRADYKVCCRPVGVLQVQSDG
;
A
#
# COMPACT_ATOMS: atom_id res chain seq x y z
N VAL A 1 -17.58 -22.21 4.86
CA VAL A 1 -16.71 -22.84 3.84
C VAL A 1 -17.35 -22.61 2.48
N GLY A 2 -16.72 -21.84 1.61
CA GLY A 2 -17.28 -21.50 0.30
C GLY A 2 -16.20 -20.97 -0.62
N THR A 3 -15.57 -21.85 -1.39
CA THR A 3 -14.64 -21.47 -2.45
C THR A 3 -15.33 -21.72 -3.78
N THR A 4 -16.16 -20.78 -4.22
CA THR A 4 -16.74 -20.75 -5.58
C THR A 4 -15.75 -20.13 -6.58
N HIS A 5 -14.46 -20.44 -6.47
CA HIS A 5 -13.50 -20.13 -7.52
C HIS A 5 -13.66 -21.21 -8.60
N GLN A 6 -14.60 -21.00 -9.52
CA GLN A 6 -14.63 -21.74 -10.77
C GLN A 6 -13.32 -21.43 -11.49
N HIS A 7 -12.46 -22.43 -11.64
CA HIS A 7 -11.24 -22.31 -12.43
C HIS A 7 -11.66 -22.14 -13.89
N LEU A 8 -11.73 -20.89 -14.36
CA LEU A 8 -12.02 -20.58 -15.75
C LEU A 8 -10.97 -21.29 -16.63
N PRO A 9 -11.38 -22.16 -17.56
CA PRO A 9 -10.45 -22.76 -18.50
C PRO A 9 -9.79 -21.63 -19.30
N THR A 10 -8.53 -21.36 -19.00
CA THR A 10 -7.72 -20.48 -19.82
C THR A 10 -7.04 -21.35 -20.86
N THR A 11 -7.25 -21.02 -22.13
CA THR A 11 -6.45 -21.61 -23.20
C THR A 11 -4.99 -21.27 -22.91
N PRO A 12 -4.08 -22.26 -22.83
CA PRO A 12 -2.68 -21.98 -22.56
C PRO A 12 -2.13 -21.12 -23.70
N LEU A 13 -1.67 -19.91 -23.37
CA LEU A 13 -1.16 -18.98 -24.36
C LEU A 13 0.28 -19.31 -24.73
N LEU A 14 0.61 -19.11 -26.01
CA LEU A 14 1.99 -19.17 -26.45
C LEU A 14 2.82 -18.12 -25.71
N THR A 15 4.03 -18.51 -25.33
CA THR A 15 4.93 -17.69 -24.53
C THR A 15 6.34 -17.82 -25.09
N PHE A 16 6.96 -16.69 -25.41
CA PHE A 16 8.34 -16.59 -25.86
C PHE A 16 9.19 -16.07 -24.72
N LYS A 17 10.38 -16.66 -24.51
CA LYS A 17 11.30 -16.29 -23.44
C LYS A 17 12.67 -15.97 -24.03
N ALA A 18 13.27 -14.86 -23.60
CA ALA A 18 14.63 -14.47 -23.94
C ALA A 18 15.36 -14.04 -22.66
N THR A 19 16.60 -14.51 -22.49
CA THR A 19 17.46 -14.10 -21.36
C THR A 19 18.63 -13.32 -21.92
N ASP A 20 18.89 -12.13 -21.37
CA ASP A 20 20.11 -11.38 -21.68
C ASP A 20 21.32 -12.06 -21.00
N PRO A 21 22.33 -12.53 -21.75
CA PRO A 21 23.49 -13.20 -21.19
C PRO A 21 24.39 -12.30 -20.33
N PHE A 22 24.29 -10.97 -20.46
CA PHE A 22 25.13 -10.03 -19.71
C PHE A 22 24.45 -9.53 -18.44
N THR A 23 23.18 -9.11 -18.53
CA THR A 23 22.46 -8.61 -17.37
C THR A 23 21.71 -9.69 -16.61
N HIS A 24 21.58 -10.90 -17.18
CA HIS A 24 20.74 -11.99 -16.65
C HIS A 24 19.25 -11.64 -16.51
N GLN A 25 18.79 -10.52 -17.09
CA GLN A 25 17.37 -10.19 -17.17
C GLN A 25 16.67 -11.18 -18.09
N VAL A 26 15.45 -11.58 -17.71
CA VAL A 26 14.63 -12.51 -18.48
C VAL A 26 13.40 -11.75 -18.97
N LEU A 27 13.27 -11.63 -20.29
CA LEU A 27 12.08 -11.16 -20.96
C LEU A 27 11.18 -12.35 -21.32
N GLN A 28 9.90 -12.25 -21.01
CA GLN A 28 8.88 -13.21 -21.41
C GLN A 28 7.70 -12.47 -22.06
N ARG A 29 7.38 -12.80 -23.31
CA ARG A 29 6.27 -12.20 -24.07
C ARG A 29 5.21 -13.26 -24.33
N ARG A 30 3.96 -12.95 -23.99
CA ARG A 30 2.81 -13.82 -24.26
C ARG A 30 2.13 -13.43 -25.56
N GLU A 31 1.29 -14.33 -26.07
CA GLU A 31 0.44 -14.11 -27.25
C GLU A 31 -0.58 -12.97 -27.07
N ASP A 32 -1.02 -12.69 -25.84
CA ASP A 32 -2.03 -11.68 -25.48
C ASP A 32 -1.44 -10.28 -25.16
N PRO A 33 -0.57 -9.75 -26.03
CA PRO A 33 0.37 -8.64 -25.80
C PRO A 33 0.77 -8.27 -24.37
N VAL A 34 0.93 -9.25 -23.48
CA VAL A 34 1.52 -9.06 -22.15
C VAL A 34 3.03 -9.31 -22.20
N VAL A 35 3.80 -8.39 -21.64
CA VAL A 35 5.25 -8.46 -21.51
C VAL A 35 5.62 -8.61 -20.04
N LEU A 36 6.56 -9.48 -19.74
CA LEU A 36 7.10 -9.72 -18.41
C LEU A 36 8.62 -9.55 -18.45
N VAL A 37 9.18 -8.79 -17.51
CA VAL A 37 10.61 -8.68 -17.29
C VAL A 37 10.92 -9.14 -15.87
N GLN A 38 11.73 -10.17 -15.74
CA GLN A 38 12.28 -10.63 -14.47
C GLN A 38 13.72 -10.16 -14.35
N ASN A 39 13.99 -9.39 -13.30
CA ASN A 39 15.31 -8.89 -12.98
C ASN A 39 16.10 -9.92 -12.14
N PRO A 40 17.44 -9.86 -12.17
CA PRO A 40 18.30 -10.78 -11.40
C PRO A 40 18.13 -10.66 -9.89
N ASP A 41 17.68 -9.51 -9.41
CA ASP A 41 17.40 -9.25 -7.98
C ASP A 41 16.08 -9.89 -7.51
N GLY A 42 15.37 -10.58 -8.41
CA GLY A 42 14.08 -11.22 -8.16
C GLY A 42 12.88 -10.29 -8.36
N SER A 43 13.10 -9.02 -8.67
CA SER A 43 12.01 -8.10 -9.03
C SER A 43 11.39 -8.45 -10.38
N LEU A 44 10.12 -8.12 -10.54
CA LEU A 44 9.30 -8.51 -11.67
C LEU A 44 8.52 -7.31 -12.20
N ILE A 45 8.41 -7.17 -13.51
CA ILE A 45 7.63 -6.11 -14.16
C ILE A 45 6.73 -6.77 -15.19
N VAL A 46 5.42 -6.62 -15.03
CA VAL A 46 4.39 -7.05 -15.98
C VAL A 46 3.84 -5.80 -16.66
N GLU A 47 3.84 -5.77 -17.97
CA GLU A 47 3.25 -4.69 -18.77
C GLU A 47 2.14 -5.26 -19.65
N HIS A 48 0.96 -4.67 -19.53
CA HIS A 48 -0.22 -5.03 -20.30
C HIS A 48 -0.38 -4.10 -21.50
N ALA A 49 -1.08 -4.58 -22.52
CA ALA A 49 -1.36 -3.83 -23.75
C ALA A 49 -2.12 -2.50 -23.51
N ASP A 50 -2.84 -2.40 -22.40
CA ASP A 50 -3.60 -1.20 -22.01
C ASP A 50 -2.74 -0.13 -21.31
N GLY A 51 -1.42 -0.36 -21.22
CA GLY A 51 -0.47 0.51 -20.53
C GLY A 51 -0.41 0.29 -19.02
N THR A 52 -1.14 -0.69 -18.47
CA THR A 52 -1.02 -1.04 -17.06
C THR A 52 0.32 -1.75 -16.82
N ARG A 53 1.14 -1.17 -15.94
CA ARG A 53 2.42 -1.71 -15.51
C ARG A 53 2.34 -2.14 -14.05
N ILE A 54 2.64 -3.40 -13.77
CA ILE A 54 2.64 -3.99 -12.43
C ILE A 54 4.07 -4.41 -12.11
N SER A 55 4.70 -3.78 -11.11
CA SER A 55 6.06 -4.09 -10.68
C SER A 55 6.04 -4.69 -9.28
N SER A 56 6.85 -5.73 -9.03
CA SER A 56 7.11 -6.27 -7.69
C SER A 56 8.58 -6.20 -7.38
N PHE A 57 8.95 -5.66 -6.22
CA PHE A 57 10.35 -5.49 -5.81
C PHE A 57 10.50 -5.55 -4.29
N LEU A 58 11.74 -5.74 -3.83
CA LEU A 58 12.08 -5.77 -2.41
C LEU A 58 12.53 -4.38 -1.96
N ARG A 59 12.01 -3.91 -0.82
CA ARG A 59 12.41 -2.64 -0.19
C ARG A 59 12.82 -2.88 1.26
N ASP A 60 13.75 -2.10 1.78
CA ASP A 60 14.07 -2.13 3.21
C ASP A 60 12.87 -1.68 4.04
N ARG A 61 12.49 -2.50 5.03
CA ARG A 61 11.39 -2.17 5.95
C ARG A 61 11.85 -1.05 6.90
N PRO A 62 11.13 0.09 6.98
CA PRO A 62 11.36 1.05 8.05
C PRO A 62 11.14 0.39 9.42
N ALA A 63 12.06 0.67 10.36
CA ALA A 63 12.03 0.11 11.70
C ALA A 63 10.67 0.35 12.36
N THR A 64 10.05 -0.73 12.85
CA THR A 64 8.78 -0.73 13.58
C THR A 64 8.82 0.27 14.73
N GLY A 65 8.14 1.41 14.55
CA GLY A 65 8.09 2.52 15.51
C GLY A 65 7.56 3.80 14.87
N GLU A 66 7.73 3.95 13.57
CA GLU A 66 7.11 5.04 12.82
C GLU A 66 5.67 4.65 12.49
N LYS A 67 4.71 5.19 13.25
CA LYS A 67 3.40 5.50 12.65
C LYS A 67 3.73 6.12 11.30
N THR A 68 3.08 5.66 10.23
CA THR A 68 3.07 6.35 8.93
C THR A 68 2.35 7.69 9.10
N ALA A 69 2.97 8.56 9.91
CA ALA A 69 2.72 9.96 9.94
C ALA A 69 3.09 10.39 8.54
N CYS A 70 2.07 10.85 7.84
CA CYS A 70 2.22 11.65 6.65
C CYS A 70 3.40 12.60 6.88
N GLN A 71 4.47 12.47 6.10
CA GLN A 71 5.57 13.43 6.04
C GLN A 71 5.04 14.69 5.35
N CYS A 72 4.10 15.30 6.05
CA CYS A 72 3.32 16.42 5.61
C CYS A 72 3.98 17.63 6.23
N THR A 73 4.71 18.39 5.41
CA THR A 73 5.26 19.69 5.76
C THR A 73 4.11 20.61 6.16
N SER A 74 3.79 20.67 7.46
CA SER A 74 2.93 21.64 8.19
C SER A 74 1.56 22.06 7.61
N SER A 75 1.14 21.57 6.45
CA SER A 75 0.02 22.11 5.66
C SER A 75 -0.97 21.06 5.18
N CYS A 76 -0.77 19.78 5.51
CA CYS A 76 -1.71 18.75 5.10
C CYS A 76 -2.90 18.63 6.05
N VAL A 77 -4.08 18.41 5.48
CA VAL A 77 -5.27 17.95 6.21
C VAL A 77 -5.28 16.42 6.18
N CYS A 78 -5.41 15.81 7.36
CA CYS A 78 -5.54 14.35 7.50
C CYS A 78 -6.96 14.00 7.96
N VAL A 79 -7.67 13.21 7.17
CA VAL A 79 -8.96 12.64 7.59
C VAL A 79 -8.74 11.18 7.97
N HIS A 80 -9.15 10.82 9.18
CA HIS A 80 -9.20 9.43 9.66
C HIS A 80 -10.65 9.04 9.87
N ARG A 81 -11.04 7.88 9.36
CA ARG A 81 -12.29 7.23 9.74
C ARG A 81 -11.96 5.79 10.12
N LYS A 82 -12.35 5.42 11.33
CA LYS A 82 -12.32 4.04 11.80
C LYS A 82 -13.74 3.52 11.67
N VAL A 83 -13.95 2.50 10.85
CA VAL A 83 -15.24 1.83 10.77
C VAL A 83 -15.27 0.80 11.89
N ASP A 84 -15.96 1.13 12.98
CA ASP A 84 -16.26 0.13 14.00
C ASP A 84 -17.20 -0.91 13.37
N SER A 85 -16.72 -2.15 13.26
CA SER A 85 -17.53 -3.28 12.84
C SER A 85 -18.59 -3.55 13.91
N ALA A 86 -19.78 -2.99 13.75
CA ALA A 86 -20.95 -3.35 14.54
C ALA A 86 -21.45 -4.73 14.07
N CYS A 87 -20.94 -5.81 14.66
CA CYS A 87 -21.71 -7.03 14.77
C CYS A 87 -22.71 -6.85 15.92
N ASP A 88 -23.97 -6.64 15.55
CA ASP A 88 -25.09 -6.56 16.48
C ASP A 88 -25.27 -7.91 17.19
N GLY A 89 -25.26 -7.85 18.52
CA GLY A 89 -25.22 -8.98 19.43
C GLY A 89 -25.02 -8.45 20.84
N GLY A 90 -26.04 -7.75 21.34
CA GLY A 90 -25.95 -6.86 22.48
C GLY A 90 -25.44 -7.47 23.78
N GLN A 91 -24.74 -6.64 24.56
CA GLN A 91 -25.07 -6.38 25.97
C GLN A 91 -24.34 -5.13 26.46
N LYS A 92 -25.07 -4.32 27.23
CA LYS A 92 -24.70 -3.03 27.82
C LYS A 92 -23.33 -3.06 28.52
N SER A 93 -22.58 -1.97 28.38
CA SER A 93 -21.90 -1.35 29.53
C SER A 93 -21.70 0.14 29.28
N ARG A 94 -22.39 0.92 30.12
CA ARG A 94 -22.22 2.37 30.26
C ARG A 94 -20.91 2.64 31.00
N SER A 95 -20.09 3.55 30.50
CA SER A 95 -19.34 4.45 31.37
C SER A 95 -19.03 5.76 30.65
N ASN A 96 -19.65 6.83 31.14
CA ASN A 96 -19.16 8.19 30.93
C ASN A 96 -17.80 8.32 31.64
N ARG A 97 -16.86 9.06 31.05
CA ARG A 97 -16.38 10.36 31.57
C ARG A 97 -15.13 10.85 30.82
N SER A 98 -15.13 12.17 30.66
CA SER A 98 -14.10 13.13 30.25
C SER A 98 -12.75 13.00 30.95
N SER A 99 -11.69 13.52 30.29
CA SER A 99 -10.63 14.43 30.80
C SER A 99 -9.71 14.77 29.61
N ASP A 100 -9.55 16.02 29.17
CA ASP A 100 -8.80 17.14 29.74
C ASP A 100 -7.26 17.02 29.60
N ASP A 101 -6.64 18.19 29.39
CA ASP A 101 -5.27 18.51 29.00
C ASP A 101 -4.14 17.77 29.74
N GLY A 102 -3.03 17.55 29.03
CA GLY A 102 -1.87 16.84 29.59
C GLY A 102 -0.61 16.88 28.74
N GLN A 103 -0.02 18.06 28.61
CA GLN A 103 1.36 18.27 28.15
C GLN A 103 2.33 17.40 28.98
N THR A 104 3.01 16.44 28.37
CA THR A 104 4.09 15.68 29.01
C THR A 104 5.30 15.52 28.08
N GLY A 105 6.44 15.97 28.58
CA GLY A 105 7.66 16.23 27.84
C GLY A 105 8.46 14.99 27.39
N CYS A 106 9.35 15.24 26.45
CA CYS A 106 10.30 14.27 25.90
C CYS A 106 11.29 13.78 26.97
N PRO A 107 11.44 12.46 27.17
CA PRO A 107 12.64 11.92 27.79
C PRO A 107 13.72 11.68 26.72
N LYS A 108 14.88 12.26 26.96
CA LYS A 108 16.14 12.10 26.21
C LYS A 108 16.96 11.00 26.87
N LYS A 109 17.28 9.89 26.18
CA LYS A 109 18.46 9.00 26.37
C LYS A 109 18.62 8.09 25.14
N THR A 110 19.63 8.29 24.29
CA THR A 110 20.99 7.68 24.28
C THR A 110 21.05 6.16 24.21
N GLY A 111 21.64 5.66 23.11
CA GLY A 111 22.60 4.55 23.09
C GLY A 111 22.01 3.15 22.94
N GLY A 112 22.15 2.58 21.75
CA GLY A 112 21.90 1.15 21.50
C GLY A 112 22.14 0.78 20.06
N GLU A 113 23.41 0.67 19.65
CA GLU A 113 23.77 -0.04 18.42
C GLU A 113 23.31 -1.49 18.56
N LYS A 114 22.28 -1.86 17.79
CA LYS A 114 21.95 -3.26 17.52
C LYS A 114 21.96 -3.43 16.01
N GLY A 115 22.87 -4.27 15.53
CA GLY A 115 22.97 -4.68 14.13
C GLY A 115 21.59 -5.08 13.63
N GLY A 116 21.01 -4.22 12.80
CA GLY A 116 19.70 -4.44 12.21
C GLY A 116 19.83 -5.50 11.14
N VAL A 117 19.22 -6.67 11.36
CA VAL A 117 18.80 -7.52 10.25
C VAL A 117 17.93 -6.63 9.36
N SER A 118 18.40 -6.28 8.15
CA SER A 118 17.53 -5.61 7.19
C SER A 118 16.43 -6.60 6.83
N THR A 119 15.26 -6.43 7.42
CA THR A 119 14.06 -7.13 6.97
C THR A 119 13.64 -6.44 5.68
N LYS A 120 14.00 -7.01 4.53
CA LYS A 120 13.40 -6.60 3.26
C LYS A 120 11.94 -7.02 3.23
N GLU A 121 11.09 -6.20 2.63
CA GLU A 121 9.66 -6.45 2.45
C GLU A 121 9.31 -6.38 0.96
N GLN A 122 8.38 -7.21 0.51
CA GLN A 122 7.91 -7.20 -0.87
C GLN A 122 6.89 -6.08 -1.08
N VAL A 123 7.08 -5.30 -2.13
CA VAL A 123 6.15 -4.24 -2.55
C VAL A 123 5.63 -4.57 -3.93
N VAL A 124 4.34 -4.31 -4.17
CA VAL A 124 3.71 -4.39 -5.49
C VAL A 124 3.23 -3.00 -5.88
N LEU A 125 3.70 -2.48 -7.00
CA LEU A 125 3.33 -1.17 -7.53
C LEU A 125 2.54 -1.36 -8.83
N VAL A 126 1.40 -0.69 -8.94
CA VAL A 126 0.58 -0.65 -10.15
C VAL A 126 0.55 0.79 -10.66
N GLU A 127 0.88 0.97 -11.93
CA GLU A 127 0.93 2.26 -12.61
C GLU A 127 0.19 2.16 -13.93
N LYS A 128 -0.48 3.25 -14.31
CA LYS A 128 -1.07 3.43 -15.63
C LYS A 128 -1.20 4.92 -15.89
N ASP A 129 -0.86 5.37 -17.09
CA ASP A 129 -0.96 6.78 -17.46
C ASP A 129 -2.39 7.30 -17.29
N GLY A 130 -2.51 8.50 -16.71
CA GLY A 130 -3.78 9.15 -16.41
C GLY A 130 -4.59 8.49 -15.27
N CYS A 131 -4.04 7.49 -14.59
CA CYS A 131 -4.69 6.80 -13.47
C CYS A 131 -3.94 7.02 -12.16
N ALA A 132 -4.59 6.71 -11.05
CA ALA A 132 -3.93 6.65 -9.75
C ALA A 132 -2.90 5.52 -9.72
N SER A 133 -1.76 5.73 -9.06
CA SER A 133 -0.81 4.64 -8.78
C SER A 133 -1.13 3.97 -7.46
N VAL A 134 -0.93 2.65 -7.38
CA VAL A 134 -1.25 1.85 -6.20
C VAL A 134 -0.02 1.08 -5.75
N GLU A 135 0.43 1.34 -4.52
CA GLU A 135 1.49 0.59 -3.85
C GLU A 135 0.84 -0.32 -2.80
N MET A 136 1.08 -1.62 -2.87
CA MET A 136 0.61 -2.61 -1.91
C MET A 136 1.81 -3.20 -1.18
N CYS A 137 1.73 -3.22 0.15
CA CYS A 137 2.68 -3.90 1.03
C CYS A 137 1.98 -5.10 1.67
N PRO A 138 2.05 -6.31 1.06
CA PRO A 138 1.27 -7.46 1.49
C PRO A 138 1.56 -7.88 2.92
N GLU A 139 2.82 -7.84 3.38
CA GLU A 139 3.14 -8.25 4.76
C GLU A 139 2.49 -7.32 5.80
N ARG A 140 2.26 -6.05 5.43
CA ARG A 140 1.58 -5.05 6.27
C ARG A 140 0.08 -4.99 6.08
N HIS A 141 -0.45 -5.72 5.09
CA HIS A 141 -1.86 -5.63 4.70
C HIS A 141 -2.30 -4.18 4.47
N THR A 142 -1.40 -3.37 3.92
CA THR A 142 -1.59 -1.93 3.72
C THR A 142 -1.43 -1.59 2.24
N ALA A 143 -2.33 -0.76 1.72
CA ALA A 143 -2.27 -0.20 0.38
C ALA A 143 -2.18 1.32 0.44
N HIS A 144 -1.40 1.91 -0.46
CA HIS A 144 -1.31 3.34 -0.69
C HIS A 144 -1.74 3.66 -2.12
N VAL A 145 -2.76 4.50 -2.28
CA VAL A 145 -3.21 5.03 -3.56
C VAL A 145 -2.74 6.46 -3.67
N ARG A 146 -2.02 6.80 -4.74
CA ARG A 146 -1.56 8.15 -5.03
C ARG A 146 -2.33 8.70 -6.22
N LEU A 147 -2.98 9.84 -5.99
CA LEU A 147 -3.72 10.58 -7.01
C LEU A 147 -2.82 11.65 -7.66
N ALA A 148 -3.23 12.14 -8.83
CA ALA A 148 -2.48 13.12 -9.61
C ALA A 148 -2.32 14.48 -8.90
N ASP A 149 -3.25 14.84 -8.02
CA ASP A 149 -3.20 16.03 -7.16
C ASP A 149 -2.21 15.88 -5.97
N GLY A 150 -1.56 14.72 -5.86
CA GLY A 150 -0.67 14.38 -4.76
C GLY A 150 -1.37 13.88 -3.50
N THR A 151 -2.70 13.74 -3.52
CA THR A 151 -3.45 13.11 -2.43
C THR A 151 -3.02 11.64 -2.29
N VAL A 152 -2.77 11.23 -1.05
CA VAL A 152 -2.41 9.85 -0.71
C VAL A 152 -3.47 9.24 0.19
N ILE A 153 -4.09 8.16 -0.28
CA ILE A 153 -5.05 7.37 0.48
C ILE A 153 -4.34 6.12 0.96
N THR A 154 -4.34 5.88 2.26
CA THR A 154 -3.78 4.67 2.87
C THR A 154 -4.92 3.85 3.46
N GLY A 155 -5.05 2.59 3.05
CA GLY A 155 -6.05 1.66 3.57
C GLY A 155 -5.39 0.42 4.17
N THR A 156 -6.04 -0.18 5.16
CA THR A 156 -5.60 -1.45 5.78
C THR A 156 -6.69 -2.50 5.73
N ASN A 157 -6.35 -3.76 5.98
CA ASN A 157 -7.32 -4.85 6.12
C ASN A 157 -8.20 -4.77 7.39
N ARG A 158 -8.01 -3.76 8.25
CA ARG A 158 -8.81 -3.55 9.46
C ARG A 158 -9.92 -2.52 9.27
N ALA A 159 -10.27 -2.21 8.02
CA ALA A 159 -11.20 -1.13 7.67
C ALA A 159 -10.76 0.26 8.19
N ASP A 160 -9.48 0.42 8.55
CA ASP A 160 -8.88 1.71 8.84
C ASP A 160 -8.38 2.33 7.53
N TYR A 161 -8.75 3.59 7.28
CA TYR A 161 -8.19 4.37 6.19
C TYR A 161 -7.82 5.80 6.61
N LYS A 162 -6.81 6.34 5.93
CA LYS A 162 -6.30 7.70 6.10
C LYS A 162 -6.18 8.37 4.75
N VAL A 163 -6.68 9.60 4.63
CA VAL A 163 -6.48 10.45 3.45
C VAL A 163 -5.55 11.60 3.83
N CYS A 164 -4.46 11.77 3.09
CA CYS A 164 -3.51 12.87 3.24
C CYS A 164 -3.54 13.72 1.98
N CYS A 165 -4.16 14.90 2.04
CA CYS A 165 -4.19 15.83 0.91
C CYS A 165 -2.95 16.73 0.95
N ARG A 166 -2.30 16.98 -0.20
CA ARG A 166 -1.37 18.12 -0.32
C ARG A 166 -2.21 19.41 -0.32
N PRO A 167 -1.73 20.53 0.25
CA PRO A 167 -2.54 21.73 0.39
C PRO A 167 -2.78 22.39 -0.97
N VAL A 168 -3.80 21.96 -1.69
CA VAL A 168 -4.43 22.76 -2.74
C VAL A 168 -5.93 22.71 -2.49
N GLY A 169 -6.34 23.28 -1.35
CA GLY A 169 -7.75 23.41 -0.96
C GLY A 169 -8.21 22.44 0.13
N VAL A 170 -9.21 22.89 0.89
CA VAL A 170 -9.91 22.11 1.91
C VAL A 170 -11.14 21.49 1.26
N LEU A 171 -11.17 20.17 1.11
CA LEU A 171 -12.39 19.45 0.74
C LEU A 171 -13.13 19.05 2.01
N GLN A 172 -14.25 19.73 2.28
CA GLN A 172 -15.14 19.42 3.38
C GLN A 172 -16.33 18.61 2.85
N VAL A 173 -16.37 17.31 3.14
CA VAL A 173 -17.53 16.45 2.84
C VAL A 173 -18.40 16.39 4.09
N GLN A 174 -19.66 16.80 3.95
CA GLN A 174 -20.64 16.78 5.03
C GLN A 174 -21.18 15.35 5.25
N SER A 175 -21.81 15.11 6.39
CA SER A 175 -22.29 13.77 6.79
C SER A 175 -23.40 13.20 5.90
N ASP A 176 -23.96 14.01 5.00
CA ASP A 176 -25.00 13.66 4.04
C ASP A 176 -24.48 13.27 2.64
N GLY A 177 -23.18 13.44 2.38
CA GLY A 177 -22.53 13.02 1.14
C GLY A 177 -22.37 14.14 0.13
#